data_AF-A0A174HBN0-F1
#
_entry.id   AF-A0A174HBN0-F1
#
_cell.length_a   1.000
_cell.length_b   1.000
_cell.length_c   1.000
_cell.angle_alpha   90.00
_cell.angle_beta   90.00
_cell.angle_gamma   90.00
#
_symmetry.space_group_name_H-M   'P 1'
#
loop_
_entity.id
_entity.type
_entity.pdbx_description
1 polymer ?
#
loop_
_entity_poly.entity_id
_entity_poly.type
_entity_poly.pdbx_seq_one_letter_code
_entity_poly.pdbx_strand_id
1 'polypeptide(L)'
;MVKGEITVFLSLVFLLLLTLVGALLESASIQLAKNERRADAGRAVESAFAEYQKDLLERYGIFAIEGSYESGTMSEENILNRLSFYGAENIETEIAAIRYLTDQNGKEFLRQAVEYEKMKTGAAVIENLTGKVSEWKEQELKANEYGKENIETSKELDQMLESEKEELPAENNPLADIVDIQAQALLNLVSPEGFTLSSKAVKSEETVSNRKLRQGYGTMKEKDNGAGDTIFFNLYLIDKFGNAANKKKNTVLDYEMEYLLGGKASDKDNLEYVIGRIRILRFAVNYGYLLTDKDMQMEVDTLATTLSAVFLSPEIGPVIKHALLLAWAYGESLTDVKTLLAGKKVPAVKSKESWNLTLDGLLELAKNRSIPEGKETEEGNSYEQYLQMMLVLKSKEELSMRALDLVEMNLRSGMEKTFFRADACVSGADFDMTCYLRRGIRYQYHILYQYQ
;
A
#
# COMPACT_ATOMS: atom_id res chain seq x y z
N MET A 1 -46.80 39.13 -73.46
CA MET A 1 -45.41 38.70 -73.21
C MET A 1 -45.33 37.76 -71.99
N VAL A 2 -46.26 36.80 -71.81
CA VAL A 2 -46.45 36.12 -70.49
C VAL A 2 -46.30 34.59 -70.54
N LYS A 3 -45.92 33.99 -71.69
CA LYS A 3 -45.86 32.51 -71.84
C LYS A 3 -44.49 31.87 -71.59
N GLY A 4 -43.41 32.64 -71.48
CA GLY A 4 -42.06 32.14 -71.20
C GLY A 4 -41.58 32.34 -69.76
N GLU A 5 -42.16 33.30 -69.03
CA GLU A 5 -41.72 33.72 -67.69
C GLU A 5 -41.87 32.61 -66.65
N ILE A 6 -42.96 31.85 -66.71
CA ILE A 6 -43.22 30.71 -65.82
C ILE A 6 -42.19 29.60 -66.04
N THR A 7 -41.81 29.34 -67.30
CA THR A 7 -40.83 28.29 -67.64
C THR A 7 -39.42 28.69 -67.17
N VAL A 8 -39.03 29.96 -67.33
CA VAL A 8 -37.76 30.49 -66.82
C VAL A 8 -37.70 30.44 -65.30
N PHE A 9 -38.76 30.89 -64.62
CA PHE A 9 -38.85 30.82 -63.16
C PHE A 9 -38.78 29.38 -62.64
N LEU A 10 -39.56 28.46 -63.22
CA LEU A 10 -39.55 27.05 -62.82
C LEU A 10 -38.19 26.38 -63.08
N SER A 11 -37.51 26.73 -64.18
CA SER A 11 -36.18 26.23 -64.49
C SER A 11 -35.14 26.73 -63.48
N LEU A 12 -35.23 27.98 -63.04
CA LEU A 12 -34.37 28.53 -61.98
C LEU A 12 -34.62 27.84 -60.63
N VAL A 13 -35.89 27.66 -60.25
CA VAL A 13 -36.25 26.93 -59.02
C VAL A 13 -35.74 25.50 -59.08
N PHE A 14 -35.91 24.80 -60.22
CA PHE A 14 -35.42 23.44 -60.38
C PHE A 14 -33.89 23.35 -60.29
N LEU A 15 -33.18 24.30 -60.89
CA LEU A 15 -31.73 24.38 -60.77
C LEU A 15 -31.29 24.62 -59.33
N LEU A 16 -31.98 25.49 -58.59
CA LEU A 16 -31.73 25.71 -57.16
C LEU A 16 -32.02 24.46 -56.31
N LEU A 17 -33.07 23.71 -56.61
CA LEU A 17 -33.37 22.47 -55.92
C LEU A 17 -32.32 21.39 -56.22
N LEU A 18 -31.88 21.25 -57.47
CA LEU A 18 -30.83 20.31 -57.85
C LEU A 18 -29.49 20.65 -57.18
N THR A 19 -29.12 21.93 -57.11
CA THR A 19 -27.89 22.34 -56.41
C THR A 19 -28.00 22.12 -54.91
N LEU A 20 -29.16 22.37 -54.30
CA LEU A 20 -29.42 22.06 -52.89
C LEU A 20 -29.30 20.55 -52.61
N VAL A 21 -29.96 19.70 -53.41
CA VAL A 21 -29.88 18.24 -53.28
C VAL A 21 -28.45 17.76 -53.47
N GLY A 22 -27.73 18.28 -54.48
CA GLY A 22 -26.33 17.97 -54.70
C GLY A 22 -25.44 18.35 -53.51
N ALA A 23 -25.66 19.55 -52.92
CA ALA A 23 -24.94 20.00 -51.74
C ALA A 23 -25.23 19.13 -50.51
N LEU A 24 -26.49 18.70 -50.33
CA LEU A 24 -26.88 17.78 -49.24
C LEU A 24 -26.25 16.40 -49.41
N LEU A 25 -26.24 15.84 -50.62
CA LEU A 25 -25.59 14.56 -50.91
C LEU A 25 -24.07 14.62 -50.71
N GLU A 26 -23.42 15.70 -51.15
CA GLU A 26 -21.97 15.89 -50.93
C GLU A 26 -21.67 16.06 -49.44
N SER A 27 -22.46 16.85 -48.71
CA SER A 27 -22.33 17.01 -47.26
C SER A 27 -22.49 15.66 -46.54
N ALA A 28 -23.52 14.90 -46.88
CA ALA A 28 -23.74 13.56 -46.33
C ALA A 28 -22.57 12.61 -46.64
N SER A 29 -22.05 12.64 -47.88
CA SER A 29 -20.89 11.82 -48.28
C SER A 29 -19.63 12.18 -47.49
N ILE A 30 -19.37 13.47 -47.24
CA ILE A 30 -18.22 13.91 -46.45
C ILE A 30 -18.38 13.49 -44.99
N GLN A 31 -19.58 13.64 -44.41
CA GLN A 31 -19.84 13.22 -43.03
C GLN A 31 -19.73 11.70 -42.85
N LEU A 32 -20.20 10.92 -43.83
CA LEU A 32 -20.01 9.47 -43.82
C LEU A 32 -18.51 9.10 -43.83
N ALA A 33 -17.72 9.72 -44.71
CA ALA A 33 -16.29 9.48 -44.77
C ALA A 33 -15.56 9.88 -43.47
N LYS A 34 -15.95 11.00 -42.83
CA LYS A 34 -15.42 11.39 -41.51
C LYS A 34 -15.73 10.34 -40.45
N ASN A 35 -16.97 9.85 -40.41
CA ASN A 35 -17.41 8.84 -39.46
C ASN A 35 -16.70 7.51 -39.66
N GLU A 36 -16.52 7.05 -40.91
CA GLU A 36 -15.75 5.84 -41.22
C GLU A 36 -14.31 5.97 -40.73
N ARG A 37 -13.62 7.08 -41.03
CA ARG A 37 -12.24 7.30 -40.56
C ARG A 37 -12.14 7.33 -39.04
N ARG A 38 -13.09 7.98 -38.37
CA ARG A 38 -13.12 8.01 -36.91
C ARG A 38 -13.41 6.63 -36.31
N ALA A 39 -14.25 5.82 -36.97
CA ALA A 39 -14.52 4.46 -36.54
C ALA A 39 -13.31 3.54 -36.75
N ASP A 40 -12.58 3.66 -37.86
CA ASP A 40 -11.32 2.94 -38.10
C ASP A 40 -10.28 3.28 -37.02
N ALA A 41 -10.07 4.57 -36.79
CA ALA A 41 -9.17 5.06 -35.75
C ALA A 41 -9.57 4.60 -34.34
N GLY A 42 -10.85 4.70 -34.00
CA GLY A 42 -11.36 4.25 -32.70
C GLY A 42 -11.13 2.76 -32.49
N ARG A 43 -11.43 1.92 -33.51
CA ARG A 43 -11.14 0.49 -33.45
C ARG A 43 -9.65 0.21 -33.30
N ALA A 44 -8.80 0.96 -33.98
CA ALA A 44 -7.35 0.79 -33.86
C ALA A 44 -6.84 1.10 -32.46
N VAL A 45 -7.30 2.20 -31.85
CA VAL A 45 -6.97 2.58 -30.47
C VAL A 45 -7.48 1.53 -29.48
N GLU A 46 -8.75 1.15 -29.55
CA GLU A 46 -9.33 0.11 -28.70
C GLU A 46 -8.59 -1.24 -28.83
N SER A 47 -8.21 -1.63 -30.05
CA SER A 47 -7.49 -2.87 -30.30
C SER A 47 -6.06 -2.84 -29.77
N ALA A 48 -5.36 -1.71 -29.91
CA ALA A 48 -4.02 -1.54 -29.34
C ALA A 48 -4.06 -1.58 -27.81
N PHE A 49 -5.04 -0.92 -27.18
CA PHE A 49 -5.21 -0.96 -25.72
C PHE A 49 -5.82 -2.27 -25.19
N ALA A 50 -6.39 -3.11 -26.06
CA ALA A 50 -6.73 -4.49 -25.69
C ALA A 50 -5.49 -5.39 -25.52
N GLU A 51 -4.30 -4.95 -25.93
CA GLU A 51 -3.01 -5.64 -25.69
C GLU A 51 -2.40 -5.33 -24.32
N TYR A 52 -3.25 -5.13 -23.31
CA TYR A 52 -2.78 -4.98 -21.95
C TYR A 52 -1.94 -6.19 -21.51
N GLN A 53 -1.02 -5.98 -20.58
CA GLN A 53 -0.21 -7.08 -20.04
C GLN A 53 -1.08 -8.01 -19.19
N LYS A 54 -1.32 -9.22 -19.71
CA LYS A 54 -2.06 -10.32 -19.08
C LYS A 54 -1.60 -10.64 -17.66
N ASP A 55 -0.29 -10.79 -17.42
CA ASP A 55 0.22 -11.15 -16.08
C ASP A 55 -0.05 -10.05 -15.04
N LEU A 56 -0.02 -8.79 -15.49
CA LEU A 56 -0.35 -7.63 -14.67
C LEU A 56 -1.86 -7.61 -14.33
N LEU A 57 -2.72 -7.92 -15.30
CA LEU A 57 -4.15 -8.04 -15.07
C LEU A 57 -4.52 -9.24 -14.20
N GLU A 58 -4.04 -10.43 -14.52
CA GLU A 58 -4.44 -11.67 -13.85
C GLU A 58 -3.98 -11.70 -12.39
N ARG A 59 -2.75 -11.24 -12.11
CA ARG A 59 -2.23 -11.23 -10.73
C ARG A 59 -2.72 -10.03 -9.94
N TYR A 60 -2.72 -8.84 -10.54
CA TYR A 60 -2.91 -7.58 -9.81
C TYR A 60 -4.20 -6.84 -10.17
N GLY A 61 -4.96 -7.27 -11.17
CA GLY A 61 -6.21 -6.59 -11.55
C GLY A 61 -5.97 -5.22 -12.21
N ILE A 62 -4.78 -5.00 -12.77
CA ILE A 62 -4.39 -3.70 -13.34
C ILE A 62 -4.29 -3.80 -14.86
N PHE A 63 -4.94 -2.86 -15.55
CA PHE A 63 -4.86 -2.66 -16.99
C PHE A 63 -3.80 -1.62 -17.34
N ALA A 64 -2.85 -2.04 -18.16
CA ALA A 64 -1.92 -1.18 -18.87
C ALA A 64 -1.31 -1.93 -20.06
N ILE A 65 -1.02 -1.21 -21.13
CA ILE A 65 -0.14 -1.71 -22.19
C ILE A 65 1.30 -1.65 -21.66
N GLU A 66 2.04 -2.75 -21.74
CA GLU A 66 3.50 -2.69 -21.55
C GLU A 66 4.11 -2.11 -22.84
N GLY A 67 4.49 -0.83 -22.80
CA GLY A 67 4.77 -0.07 -24.03
C GLY A 67 6.04 -0.48 -24.77
N SER A 68 6.89 -1.35 -24.20
CA SER A 68 7.97 -1.99 -24.95
C SER A 68 7.50 -3.13 -25.85
N TYR A 69 6.26 -3.60 -25.68
CA TYR A 69 5.73 -4.81 -26.32
C TYR A 69 6.71 -5.99 -26.19
N GLU A 70 7.16 -6.22 -24.95
CA GLU A 70 8.09 -7.29 -24.58
C GLU A 70 9.54 -7.17 -25.11
N SER A 71 9.85 -6.09 -25.85
CA SER A 71 11.21 -5.84 -26.35
C SER A 71 12.18 -5.29 -25.28
N GLY A 72 11.64 -4.78 -24.16
CA GLY A 72 12.40 -4.10 -23.11
C GLY A 72 12.79 -2.66 -23.42
N THR A 73 12.51 -2.18 -24.64
CA THR A 73 12.75 -0.79 -25.06
C THR A 73 11.42 -0.07 -25.34
N MET A 74 11.04 0.82 -24.42
CA MET A 74 9.87 1.68 -24.59
C MET A 74 10.12 2.78 -25.63
N SER A 75 9.23 2.88 -26.62
CA SER A 75 9.16 3.95 -27.61
C SER A 75 7.70 4.21 -27.97
N GLU A 76 7.30 5.47 -28.15
CA GLU A 76 5.95 5.84 -28.63
C GLU A 76 5.67 5.24 -30.02
N GLU A 77 6.71 5.10 -30.83
CA GLU A 77 6.65 4.46 -32.15
C GLU A 77 6.12 3.02 -32.05
N ASN A 78 6.36 2.32 -30.94
CA ASN A 78 5.79 0.98 -30.75
C ASN A 78 4.26 1.04 -30.74
N ILE A 79 3.68 2.02 -30.04
CA ILE A 79 2.23 2.22 -29.96
C ILE A 79 1.68 2.66 -31.31
N LEU A 80 2.33 3.63 -31.97
CA LEU A 80 1.92 4.11 -33.29
C LEU A 80 1.92 2.97 -34.33
N ASN A 81 2.92 2.07 -34.28
CA ASN A 81 2.96 0.90 -35.15
C ASN A 81 1.82 -0.09 -34.88
N ARG A 82 1.41 -0.28 -33.62
CA ARG A 82 0.21 -1.10 -33.32
C ARG A 82 -1.07 -0.44 -33.81
N LEU A 83 -1.21 0.89 -33.69
CA LEU A 83 -2.36 1.61 -34.26
C LEU A 83 -2.42 1.44 -35.78
N SER A 84 -1.29 1.59 -36.46
CA SER A 84 -1.17 1.35 -37.90
C SER A 84 -1.60 -0.07 -38.28
N PHE A 85 -1.09 -1.07 -37.56
CA PHE A 85 -1.44 -2.49 -37.73
C PHE A 85 -2.95 -2.76 -37.61
N TYR A 86 -3.65 -2.06 -36.71
CA TYR A 86 -5.11 -2.21 -36.53
C TYR A 86 -5.97 -1.32 -37.44
N GLY A 87 -5.39 -0.69 -38.45
CA GLY A 87 -6.13 0.03 -39.50
C GLY A 87 -5.97 1.55 -39.48
N ALA A 88 -5.08 2.10 -38.65
CA ALA A 88 -4.73 3.53 -38.70
C ALA A 88 -3.59 3.86 -39.68
N GLU A 89 -3.17 2.94 -40.54
CA GLU A 89 -2.02 3.13 -41.47
C GLU A 89 -2.08 4.39 -42.36
N ASN A 90 -3.28 4.83 -42.73
CA ASN A 90 -3.50 6.01 -43.59
C ASN A 90 -3.98 7.24 -42.80
N ILE A 91 -3.74 7.26 -41.49
CA ILE A 91 -4.10 8.35 -40.58
C ILE A 91 -2.81 8.85 -39.93
N GLU A 92 -2.46 10.11 -40.19
CA GLU A 92 -1.37 10.76 -39.48
C GLU A 92 -1.76 10.87 -38.01
N THR A 93 -0.97 10.25 -37.14
CA THR A 93 -1.29 10.13 -35.71
C THR A 93 -0.12 10.65 -34.87
N GLU A 94 -0.43 11.54 -33.94
CA GLU A 94 0.50 12.06 -32.94
C GLU A 94 -0.06 11.77 -31.54
N ILE A 95 0.80 11.41 -30.60
CA ILE A 95 0.41 11.21 -29.20
C ILE A 95 0.44 12.57 -28.51
N ALA A 96 -0.72 13.19 -28.34
CA ALA A 96 -0.89 14.50 -27.71
C ALA A 96 -0.73 14.44 -26.18
N ALA A 97 -1.11 13.32 -25.58
CA ALA A 97 -0.90 13.04 -24.16
C ALA A 97 -0.66 11.56 -23.92
N ILE A 98 0.17 11.22 -22.93
CA ILE A 98 0.43 9.85 -22.50
C ILE A 98 0.56 9.80 -20.98
N ARG A 99 0.00 8.76 -20.36
CA ARG A 99 0.03 8.55 -18.91
C ARG A 99 0.57 7.16 -18.61
N TYR A 100 1.57 7.12 -17.75
CA TYR A 100 2.14 5.89 -17.22
C TYR A 100 1.52 5.55 -15.87
N LEU A 101 1.54 4.25 -15.51
CA LEU A 101 1.06 3.79 -14.20
C LEU A 101 1.76 4.47 -13.03
N THR A 102 3.03 4.84 -13.18
CA THR A 102 3.86 5.47 -12.15
C THR A 102 3.66 6.98 -12.02
N ASP A 103 2.96 7.62 -12.97
CA ASP A 103 2.77 9.06 -12.93
C ASP A 103 2.02 9.49 -11.66
N GLN A 104 2.35 10.68 -11.17
CA GLN A 104 1.76 11.26 -9.95
C GLN A 104 1.81 10.31 -8.74
N ASN A 105 2.95 9.65 -8.52
CA ASN A 105 3.16 8.67 -7.45
C ASN A 105 2.19 7.48 -7.50
N GLY A 106 1.95 6.94 -8.70
CA GLY A 106 1.14 5.74 -8.84
C GLY A 106 -0.37 5.98 -8.76
N LYS A 107 -0.85 7.20 -9.02
CA LYS A 107 -2.27 7.57 -8.87
C LYS A 107 -3.19 6.68 -9.70
N GLU A 108 -2.79 6.35 -10.93
CA GLU A 108 -3.59 5.49 -11.80
C GLU A 108 -3.59 4.02 -11.33
N PHE A 109 -2.45 3.53 -10.83
CA PHE A 109 -2.37 2.23 -10.18
C PHE A 109 -3.31 2.17 -8.96
N LEU A 110 -3.26 3.18 -8.08
CA LEU A 110 -4.14 3.30 -6.92
C LEU A 110 -5.61 3.27 -7.32
N ARG A 111 -6.00 4.05 -8.34
CA ARG A 111 -7.38 4.12 -8.82
C ARG A 111 -7.89 2.76 -9.25
N GLN A 112 -7.14 2.06 -10.12
CA GLN A 112 -7.52 0.75 -10.62
C GLN A 112 -7.54 -0.31 -9.52
N ALA A 113 -6.56 -0.29 -8.60
CA ALA A 113 -6.52 -1.18 -7.44
C ALA A 113 -7.76 -1.00 -6.54
N VAL A 114 -8.16 0.25 -6.30
CA VAL A 114 -9.37 0.58 -5.53
C VAL A 114 -10.64 0.13 -6.26
N GLU A 115 -10.74 0.35 -7.57
CA GLU A 115 -11.90 -0.07 -8.36
C GLU A 115 -12.04 -1.58 -8.43
N TYR A 116 -10.93 -2.30 -8.62
CA TYR A 116 -10.88 -3.75 -8.55
C TYR A 116 -11.45 -4.24 -7.22
N GLU A 117 -11.00 -3.66 -6.11
CA GLU A 117 -11.45 -4.09 -4.78
C GLU A 117 -12.89 -3.66 -4.49
N LYS A 118 -13.35 -2.52 -5.01
CA LYS A 118 -14.76 -2.10 -4.93
C LYS A 118 -15.70 -3.08 -5.65
N MET A 119 -15.28 -3.62 -6.79
CA MET A 119 -16.07 -4.62 -7.52
C MET A 119 -16.10 -5.97 -6.80
N LYS A 120 -15.05 -6.31 -6.06
CA LYS A 120 -14.90 -7.57 -5.33
C LYS A 120 -15.58 -7.55 -3.95
N THR A 121 -15.51 -6.42 -3.24
CA THR A 121 -15.88 -6.32 -1.83
C THR A 121 -17.28 -5.76 -1.62
N GLY A 122 -18.09 -6.47 -0.81
CA GLY A 122 -19.43 -6.05 -0.43
C GLY A 122 -19.45 -4.95 0.65
N ALA A 123 -20.51 -4.14 0.67
CA ALA A 123 -20.66 -2.99 1.57
C ALA A 123 -20.48 -3.31 3.07
N ALA A 124 -20.88 -4.50 3.52
CA ALA A 124 -20.80 -4.90 4.93
C ALA A 124 -19.36 -4.97 5.48
N VAL A 125 -18.37 -5.32 4.65
CA VAL A 125 -16.96 -5.38 5.05
C VAL A 125 -16.42 -3.96 5.32
N ILE A 126 -16.90 -2.98 4.55
CA ILE A 126 -16.46 -1.59 4.63
C ILE A 126 -16.98 -0.90 5.88
N GLU A 127 -18.24 -1.13 6.25
CA GLU A 127 -18.82 -0.57 7.47
C GLU A 127 -18.04 -1.02 8.71
N ASN A 128 -17.69 -2.31 8.79
CA ASN A 128 -16.89 -2.85 9.89
C ASN A 128 -15.49 -2.22 9.96
N LEU A 129 -14.78 -2.16 8.84
CA LEU A 129 -13.42 -1.60 8.80
C LEU A 129 -13.41 -0.10 9.07
N THR A 130 -14.43 0.64 8.63
CA THR A 130 -14.53 2.08 8.89
C THR A 130 -14.62 2.38 10.39
N GLY A 131 -15.39 1.58 11.14
CA GLY A 131 -15.45 1.70 12.61
C GLY A 131 -14.10 1.47 13.30
N LYS A 132 -13.32 0.50 12.79
CA LYS A 132 -11.99 0.18 13.33
C LYS A 132 -10.93 1.25 13.06
N VAL A 133 -11.04 2.01 11.96
CA VAL A 133 -10.07 3.06 11.63
C VAL A 133 -9.94 4.11 12.74
N SER A 134 -11.05 4.49 13.38
CA SER A 134 -11.03 5.41 14.53
C SER A 134 -10.28 4.81 15.72
N GLU A 135 -10.57 3.56 16.06
CA GLU A 135 -9.93 2.84 17.16
C GLU A 135 -8.42 2.71 16.94
N TRP A 136 -7.99 2.42 15.71
CA TRP A 136 -6.57 2.29 15.35
C TRP A 136 -5.82 3.62 15.48
N LYS A 137 -6.45 4.72 15.10
CA LYS A 137 -5.87 6.06 15.28
C LYS A 137 -5.73 6.42 16.76
N GLU A 138 -6.73 6.10 17.58
CA GLU A 138 -6.65 6.30 19.03
C GLU A 138 -5.55 5.45 19.65
N GLN A 139 -5.41 4.19 19.22
CA GLN A 139 -4.36 3.31 19.69
C GLN A 139 -2.96 3.83 19.34
N GLU A 140 -2.75 4.38 18.14
CA GLU A 140 -1.48 5.01 17.75
C GLU A 140 -1.18 6.27 18.61
N LEU A 141 -2.20 7.05 18.97
CA LEU A 141 -2.03 8.20 19.87
C LEU A 141 -1.56 7.76 21.26
N LYS A 142 -2.24 6.76 21.87
CA LYS A 142 -1.85 6.19 23.17
C LYS A 142 -0.45 5.59 23.13
N ALA A 143 -0.09 4.94 22.03
CA ALA A 143 1.25 4.38 21.87
C ALA A 143 2.35 5.44 21.85
N ASN A 144 2.08 6.60 21.24
CA ASN A 144 2.99 7.73 21.29
C ASN A 144 3.06 8.39 22.67
N GLU A 145 1.95 8.43 23.41
CA GLU A 145 1.90 8.97 24.78
C GLU A 145 2.69 8.09 25.76
N TYR A 146 2.32 6.82 25.88
CA TYR A 146 2.98 5.87 26.78
C TYR A 146 4.43 5.59 26.37
N GLY A 147 4.77 5.72 25.08
CA GLY A 147 6.15 5.68 24.64
C GLY A 147 7.00 6.83 25.20
N LYS A 148 6.43 8.03 25.37
CA LYS A 148 7.13 9.16 26.01
C LYS A 148 7.26 8.95 27.52
N GLU A 149 6.18 8.49 28.15
CA GLU A 149 6.16 8.15 29.59
C GLU A 149 7.27 7.13 29.91
N ASN A 150 7.41 6.08 29.11
CA ASN A 150 8.50 5.11 29.29
C ASN A 150 9.91 5.74 29.25
N ILE A 151 10.13 6.70 28.34
CA ILE A 151 11.42 7.41 28.24
C ILE A 151 11.62 8.35 29.43
N GLU A 152 10.57 9.03 29.88
CA GLU A 152 10.61 9.97 31.00
C GLU A 152 10.87 9.25 32.31
N THR A 153 10.14 8.17 32.60
CA THR A 153 10.34 7.34 33.80
C THR A 153 11.73 6.71 33.82
N SER A 154 12.25 6.25 32.68
CA SER A 154 13.64 5.75 32.61
C SER A 154 14.64 6.83 33.00
N LYS A 155 14.48 8.06 32.49
CA LYS A 155 15.37 9.18 32.83
C LYS A 155 15.25 9.62 34.28
N GLU A 156 14.04 9.64 34.82
CA GLU A 156 13.79 9.98 36.23
C GLU A 156 14.44 8.96 37.15
N LEU A 157 14.30 7.66 36.82
CA LEU A 157 14.95 6.59 37.56
C LEU A 157 16.48 6.71 37.52
N ASP A 158 17.07 6.92 36.33
CA ASP A 158 18.52 7.10 36.18
C ASP A 158 19.03 8.30 37.00
N GLN A 159 18.31 9.43 36.97
CA GLN A 159 18.66 10.63 37.74
C GLN A 159 18.60 10.41 39.25
N MET A 160 17.57 9.70 39.73
CA MET A 160 17.44 9.36 41.15
C MET A 160 18.59 8.45 41.60
N LEU A 161 18.87 7.39 40.84
CA LEU A 161 19.97 6.46 41.12
C LEU A 161 21.34 7.16 41.13
N GLU A 162 21.60 8.04 40.15
CA GLU A 162 22.82 8.85 40.12
C GLU A 162 22.94 9.79 41.33
N SER A 163 21.83 10.40 41.74
CA SER A 163 21.80 11.34 42.87
C SER A 163 22.12 10.65 44.21
N GLU A 164 21.68 9.41 44.37
CA GLU A 164 21.93 8.60 45.56
C GLU A 164 23.25 7.83 45.48
N LYS A 165 23.92 7.82 44.31
CA LYS A 165 25.11 7.00 44.00
C LYS A 165 24.84 5.51 44.17
N GLU A 166 23.65 5.09 43.77
CA GLU A 166 23.20 3.73 43.91
C GLU A 166 23.01 3.07 42.54
N GLU A 167 23.23 1.76 42.51
CA GLU A 167 22.98 0.93 41.34
C GLU A 167 21.89 -0.08 41.66
N LEU A 168 20.98 -0.28 40.72
CA LEU A 168 19.96 -1.33 40.76
C LEU A 168 20.56 -2.68 41.19
N PRO A 169 19.97 -3.35 42.21
CA PRO A 169 20.51 -4.63 42.67
C PRO A 169 20.50 -5.61 41.50
N ALA A 170 21.60 -6.34 41.32
CA ALA A 170 21.74 -7.29 40.21
C ALA A 170 20.90 -8.57 40.40
N GLU A 171 20.61 -8.95 41.64
CA GLU A 171 19.79 -10.12 41.93
C GLU A 171 18.31 -9.76 42.09
N ASN A 172 17.45 -10.56 41.42
CA ASN A 172 15.99 -10.49 41.53
C ASN A 172 15.39 -9.12 41.17
N ASN A 173 16.00 -8.45 40.20
CA ASN A 173 15.55 -7.15 39.70
C ASN A 173 15.38 -7.19 38.17
N PRO A 174 14.14 -7.15 37.67
CA PRO A 174 13.91 -7.25 36.22
C PRO A 174 14.30 -5.97 35.48
N LEU A 175 14.51 -4.83 36.16
CA LEU A 175 14.79 -3.55 35.51
C LEU A 175 16.20 -3.49 34.90
N ALA A 176 17.21 -4.01 35.60
CA ALA A 176 18.59 -4.03 35.12
C ALA A 176 18.71 -4.86 33.83
N ASP A 177 18.03 -6.01 33.79
CA ASP A 177 18.09 -6.95 32.68
C ASP A 177 17.20 -6.55 31.48
N ILE A 178 16.16 -5.73 31.71
CA ILE A 178 15.29 -5.25 30.61
C ILE A 178 16.00 -4.28 29.69
N VAL A 179 16.96 -3.50 30.19
CA VAL A 179 17.84 -2.67 29.35
C VAL A 179 18.64 -3.56 28.39
N ASP A 180 19.19 -4.67 28.89
CA ASP A 180 19.91 -5.66 28.09
C ASP A 180 19.00 -6.38 27.08
N ILE A 181 17.74 -6.65 27.42
CA ILE A 181 16.74 -7.19 26.49
C ILE A 181 16.43 -6.18 25.39
N GLN A 182 16.26 -4.90 25.72
CA GLN A 182 15.99 -3.84 24.75
C GLN A 182 17.15 -3.62 23.77
N ALA A 183 18.38 -3.89 24.19
CA ALA A 183 19.57 -3.83 23.36
C ALA A 183 19.71 -5.03 22.38
N GLN A 184 18.93 -6.10 22.57
CA GLN A 184 18.99 -7.28 21.71
C GLN A 184 18.19 -7.11 20.41
N ALA A 185 18.62 -7.86 19.38
CA ALA A 185 17.87 -7.95 18.14
C ALA A 185 16.49 -8.59 18.41
N LEU A 186 15.43 -7.80 18.24
CA LEU A 186 14.05 -8.16 18.57
C LEU A 186 13.63 -9.51 17.98
N LEU A 187 14.07 -9.84 16.76
CA LEU A 187 13.78 -11.12 16.11
C LEU A 187 14.26 -12.34 16.90
N ASN A 188 15.39 -12.25 17.61
CA ASN A 188 15.92 -13.39 18.37
C ASN A 188 15.00 -13.75 19.53
N LEU A 189 14.27 -12.77 20.08
CA LEU A 189 13.41 -12.95 21.24
C LEU A 189 12.00 -13.44 20.85
N VAL A 190 11.48 -12.96 19.71
CA VAL A 190 10.07 -13.16 19.34
C VAL A 190 9.85 -14.18 18.22
N SER A 191 10.89 -14.76 17.63
CA SER A 191 10.71 -15.81 16.64
C SER A 191 10.15 -17.08 17.29
N PRO A 192 8.99 -17.60 16.85
CA PRO A 192 8.44 -18.85 17.40
C PRO A 192 9.23 -20.07 16.92
N GLU A 193 9.03 -21.19 17.59
CA GLU A 193 9.70 -22.44 17.22
C GLU A 193 9.34 -22.84 15.77
N GLY A 194 10.35 -23.21 14.98
CA GLY A 194 10.19 -23.55 13.57
C GLY A 194 10.04 -22.35 12.62
N PHE A 195 10.03 -21.11 13.12
CA PHE A 195 10.02 -19.94 12.25
C PHE A 195 11.29 -19.82 11.43
N THR A 196 11.16 -19.85 10.11
CA THR A 196 12.28 -19.69 9.18
C THR A 196 12.32 -18.25 8.66
N LEU A 197 13.27 -17.47 9.17
CA LEU A 197 13.52 -16.11 8.72
C LEU A 197 14.00 -16.09 7.27
N SER A 198 13.34 -15.30 6.43
CA SER A 198 13.78 -15.09 5.05
C SER A 198 15.03 -14.20 4.99
N SER A 199 16.00 -14.61 4.17
CA SER A 199 17.20 -13.83 3.85
C SER A 199 17.11 -13.12 2.50
N LYS A 200 15.92 -13.07 1.87
CA LYS A 200 15.76 -12.41 0.57
C LYS A 200 15.97 -10.91 0.72
N ALA A 201 16.54 -10.32 -0.34
CA ALA A 201 16.84 -8.90 -0.41
C ALA A 201 16.74 -8.41 -1.85
N VAL A 202 16.53 -7.10 -1.98
CA VAL A 202 16.39 -6.39 -3.24
C VAL A 202 17.36 -5.21 -3.27
N LYS A 203 17.73 -4.77 -4.48
CA LYS A 203 18.54 -3.58 -4.68
C LYS A 203 17.62 -2.36 -4.70
N SER A 204 17.58 -1.61 -3.60
CA SER A 204 16.69 -0.47 -3.44
C SER A 204 16.86 0.57 -4.55
N GLU A 205 18.07 0.78 -5.06
CA GLU A 205 18.38 1.73 -6.12
C GLU A 205 17.77 1.38 -7.49
N GLU A 206 17.42 0.11 -7.71
CA GLU A 206 16.80 -0.36 -8.95
C GLU A 206 15.26 -0.35 -8.90
N THR A 207 14.66 -0.05 -7.73
CA THR A 207 13.20 -0.07 -7.57
C THR A 207 12.53 1.16 -8.19
N VAL A 208 11.24 1.04 -8.52
CA VAL A 208 10.42 2.10 -9.11
C VAL A 208 10.41 3.35 -8.22
N SER A 209 10.32 3.18 -6.91
CA SER A 209 10.28 4.29 -5.95
C SER A 209 11.59 5.08 -5.87
N ASN A 210 12.74 4.53 -6.28
CA ASN A 210 14.06 5.14 -6.08
C ASN A 210 14.79 5.50 -7.38
N ARG A 211 14.44 4.88 -8.51
CA ARG A 211 15.06 5.18 -9.81
C ARG A 211 14.40 6.37 -10.48
N LYS A 212 15.10 6.99 -11.44
CA LYS A 212 14.49 8.01 -12.30
C LYS A 212 13.46 7.36 -13.23
N LEU A 213 12.24 7.87 -13.19
CA LEU A 213 11.11 7.33 -13.94
C LEU A 213 10.87 8.13 -15.22
N ARG A 214 10.35 7.45 -16.24
CA ARG A 214 9.64 8.13 -17.33
C ARG A 214 8.44 8.87 -16.76
N GLN A 215 8.08 9.97 -17.41
CA GLN A 215 6.96 10.80 -17.03
C GLN A 215 6.07 10.98 -18.24
N GLY A 216 4.76 10.84 -18.01
CA GLY A 216 3.77 11.20 -18.99
C GLY A 216 3.77 12.69 -19.30
N TYR A 217 3.05 13.06 -20.34
CA TYR A 217 2.88 14.45 -20.74
C TYR A 217 1.46 14.68 -21.26
N GLY A 218 1.12 15.95 -21.47
CA GLY A 218 -0.21 16.38 -21.86
C GLY A 218 -1.20 16.35 -20.70
N THR A 219 -2.42 16.83 -20.96
CA THR A 219 -3.48 16.92 -19.96
C THR A 219 -4.56 15.90 -20.25
N MET A 220 -4.85 15.06 -19.28
CA MET A 220 -5.89 14.04 -19.37
C MET A 220 -6.84 14.19 -18.21
N LYS A 221 -8.13 13.92 -18.43
CA LYS A 221 -9.13 13.98 -17.38
C LYS A 221 -8.70 13.09 -16.21
N GLU A 222 -8.78 13.66 -15.01
CA GLU A 222 -8.57 12.94 -13.77
C GLU A 222 -9.92 12.44 -13.25
N LYS A 223 -9.93 11.24 -12.69
CA LYS A 223 -11.01 10.79 -11.82
C LYS A 223 -10.58 11.06 -10.39
N ASP A 224 -11.42 11.74 -9.63
CA ASP A 224 -11.15 11.98 -8.22
C ASP A 224 -11.29 10.69 -7.42
N ASN A 225 -10.39 10.54 -6.45
CA ASN A 225 -10.47 9.48 -5.46
C ASN A 225 -11.68 9.71 -4.54
N GLY A 226 -12.45 8.65 -4.31
CA GLY A 226 -13.66 8.69 -3.48
C GLY A 226 -13.36 8.62 -1.98
N ALA A 227 -14.37 8.96 -1.18
CA ALA A 227 -14.35 8.65 0.25
C ALA A 227 -14.28 7.12 0.44
N GLY A 228 -13.36 6.65 1.30
CA GLY A 228 -13.18 5.21 1.58
C GLY A 228 -12.08 4.52 0.76
N ASP A 229 -11.45 5.20 -0.19
CA ASP A 229 -10.41 4.61 -1.05
C ASP A 229 -9.22 4.02 -0.28
N THR A 230 -8.89 4.57 0.89
CA THR A 230 -7.84 4.02 1.77
C THR A 230 -8.17 2.59 2.22
N ILE A 231 -9.43 2.31 2.57
CA ILE A 231 -9.83 0.98 3.06
C ILE A 231 -9.78 -0.03 1.90
N PHE A 232 -10.34 0.34 0.74
CA PHE A 232 -10.29 -0.51 -0.45
C PHE A 232 -8.85 -0.77 -0.90
N PHE A 233 -7.98 0.25 -0.89
CA PHE A 233 -6.59 0.04 -1.25
C PHE A 233 -5.87 -0.87 -0.25
N ASN A 234 -6.14 -0.75 1.05
CA ASN A 234 -5.56 -1.64 2.04
C ASN A 234 -6.02 -3.09 1.87
N LEU A 235 -7.32 -3.31 1.60
CA LEU A 235 -7.85 -4.63 1.28
C LEU A 235 -7.19 -5.22 0.03
N TYR A 236 -7.01 -4.39 -1.00
CA TYR A 236 -6.30 -4.77 -2.21
C TYR A 236 -4.86 -5.21 -1.89
N LEU A 237 -4.10 -4.43 -1.11
CA LEU A 237 -2.71 -4.77 -0.77
C LEU A 237 -2.63 -6.11 -0.03
N ILE A 238 -3.52 -6.34 0.94
CA ILE A 238 -3.61 -7.60 1.69
C ILE A 238 -3.99 -8.77 0.76
N ASP A 239 -4.90 -8.56 -0.18
CA ASP A 239 -5.29 -9.58 -1.15
C ASP A 239 -4.16 -9.91 -2.12
N LYS A 240 -3.30 -8.95 -2.48
CA LYS A 240 -2.32 -9.12 -3.56
C LYS A 240 -0.93 -9.52 -3.07
N PHE A 241 -0.49 -9.09 -1.91
CA PHE A 241 0.88 -9.28 -1.42
C PHE A 241 0.96 -10.22 -0.21
N GLY A 242 2.05 -10.99 -0.12
CA GLY A 242 2.30 -11.93 0.98
C GLY A 242 2.88 -11.24 2.22
N ASN A 243 2.81 -11.92 3.37
CA ASN A 243 3.39 -11.44 4.63
C ASN A 243 4.10 -12.57 5.39
N ALA A 244 4.75 -12.24 6.51
CA ALA A 244 5.54 -13.20 7.27
C ALA A 244 4.74 -14.42 7.80
N ALA A 245 3.45 -14.25 8.07
CA ALA A 245 2.56 -15.34 8.48
C ALA A 245 1.91 -16.08 7.30
N ASN A 246 1.68 -15.38 6.18
CA ASN A 246 1.03 -15.92 4.98
C ASN A 246 1.80 -15.52 3.71
N LYS A 247 2.80 -16.33 3.37
CA LYS A 247 3.69 -16.10 2.22
C LYS A 247 3.00 -16.43 0.89
N LYS A 248 3.31 -15.65 -0.14
CA LYS A 248 2.90 -15.93 -1.52
C LYS A 248 4.02 -16.57 -2.34
N LYS A 249 3.64 -17.24 -3.42
CA LYS A 249 4.58 -17.88 -4.37
C LYS A 249 4.97 -16.92 -5.49
N ASN A 250 6.09 -17.20 -6.15
CA ASN A 250 6.60 -16.42 -7.28
C ASN A 250 6.77 -14.94 -6.93
N THR A 251 7.30 -14.66 -5.73
CA THR A 251 7.59 -13.31 -5.22
C THR A 251 9.09 -13.15 -4.95
N VAL A 252 9.59 -11.95 -5.18
CA VAL A 252 11.01 -11.60 -4.96
C VAL A 252 11.35 -11.53 -3.46
N LEU A 253 10.38 -11.15 -2.64
CA LEU A 253 10.43 -11.06 -1.18
C LEU A 253 9.39 -12.01 -0.58
N ASP A 254 9.68 -12.61 0.57
CA ASP A 254 8.69 -13.39 1.32
C ASP A 254 7.78 -12.48 2.16
N TYR A 255 8.28 -11.31 2.57
CA TYR A 255 7.61 -10.38 3.49
C TYR A 255 7.21 -9.08 2.76
N GLU A 256 6.38 -9.23 1.73
CA GLU A 256 6.00 -8.14 0.84
C GLU A 256 5.19 -7.04 1.55
N MET A 257 4.25 -7.42 2.43
CA MET A 257 3.50 -6.45 3.23
C MET A 257 4.41 -5.68 4.20
N GLU A 258 5.42 -6.35 4.74
CA GLU A 258 6.43 -5.71 5.59
C GLU A 258 7.29 -4.75 4.77
N TYR A 259 7.62 -5.07 3.51
CA TYR A 259 8.27 -4.14 2.58
C TYR A 259 7.40 -2.92 2.29
N LEU A 260 6.09 -3.09 2.08
CA LEU A 260 5.16 -1.96 1.90
C LEU A 260 5.21 -1.00 3.09
N LEU A 261 5.32 -1.51 4.31
CA LEU A 261 5.37 -0.70 5.53
C LEU A 261 6.76 -0.10 5.82
N GLY A 262 7.81 -0.91 5.71
CA GLY A 262 9.18 -0.57 6.09
C GLY A 262 10.03 0.06 4.99
N GLY A 263 9.83 -0.34 3.73
CA GLY A 263 10.57 0.18 2.57
C GLY A 263 12.07 -0.12 2.58
N LYS A 264 12.51 -1.14 3.31
CA LYS A 264 13.92 -1.51 3.45
C LYS A 264 14.34 -2.56 2.42
N ALA A 265 15.64 -2.73 2.23
CA ALA A 265 16.22 -3.59 1.19
C ALA A 265 16.04 -5.10 1.45
N SER A 266 15.89 -5.54 2.70
CA SER A 266 15.82 -6.96 3.04
C SER A 266 14.53 -7.35 3.75
N ASP A 267 14.09 -8.60 3.55
CA ASP A 267 12.98 -9.19 4.29
C ASP A 267 13.19 -9.07 5.81
N LYS A 268 14.39 -9.41 6.28
CA LYS A 268 14.75 -9.31 7.70
C LYS A 268 14.50 -7.91 8.27
N ASP A 269 15.03 -6.87 7.62
CA ASP A 269 14.96 -5.51 8.17
C ASP A 269 13.52 -4.96 8.12
N ASN A 270 12.75 -5.35 7.10
CA ASN A 270 11.34 -5.01 6.98
C ASN A 270 10.51 -5.71 8.06
N LEU A 271 10.76 -6.99 8.31
CA LEU A 271 10.11 -7.72 9.40
C LEU A 271 10.45 -7.09 10.76
N GLU A 272 11.73 -6.79 11.03
CA GLU A 272 12.17 -6.10 12.25
C GLU A 272 11.44 -4.77 12.46
N TYR A 273 11.27 -3.99 11.39
CA TYR A 273 10.50 -2.74 11.45
C TYR A 273 9.06 -2.99 11.86
N VAL A 274 8.39 -3.95 11.21
CA VAL A 274 6.97 -4.25 11.46
C VAL A 274 6.74 -4.79 12.87
N ILE A 275 7.52 -5.79 13.32
CA ILE A 275 7.35 -6.35 14.65
C ILE A 275 7.70 -5.33 15.74
N GLY A 276 8.63 -4.41 15.48
CA GLY A 276 8.92 -3.29 16.38
C GLY A 276 7.73 -2.33 16.52
N ARG A 277 7.03 -2.05 15.41
CA ARG A 277 5.78 -1.26 15.42
C ARG A 277 4.65 -1.97 16.14
N ILE A 278 4.46 -3.28 15.90
CA ILE A 278 3.46 -4.09 16.61
C ILE A 278 3.74 -4.07 18.12
N ARG A 279 5.00 -4.26 18.52
CA ARG A 279 5.40 -4.18 19.94
C ARG A 279 4.99 -2.85 20.57
N ILE A 280 5.19 -1.73 19.89
CA ILE A 280 4.81 -0.39 20.40
C ILE A 280 3.27 -0.28 20.56
N LEU A 281 2.51 -0.75 19.58
CA LEU A 281 1.04 -0.76 19.64
C LEU A 281 0.50 -1.67 20.76
N ARG A 282 1.15 -2.82 20.98
CA ARG A 282 0.80 -3.76 22.06
C ARG A 282 1.21 -3.21 23.43
N PHE A 283 2.37 -2.60 23.53
CA PHE A 283 2.87 -1.97 24.74
C PHE A 283 1.87 -0.97 25.31
N ALA A 284 1.31 -0.14 24.44
CA ALA A 284 0.34 0.87 24.85
C ALA A 284 -0.90 0.27 25.53
N VAL A 285 -1.42 -0.81 24.94
CA VAL A 285 -2.63 -1.47 25.45
C VAL A 285 -2.33 -2.31 26.69
N ASN A 286 -1.19 -2.98 26.71
CA ASN A 286 -0.76 -3.80 27.85
C ASN A 286 -0.48 -2.90 29.08
N TYR A 287 0.20 -1.77 28.89
CA TYR A 287 0.44 -0.80 29.95
C TYR A 287 -0.88 -0.16 30.44
N GLY A 288 -1.74 0.26 29.51
CA GLY A 288 -3.07 0.77 29.86
C GLY A 288 -3.90 -0.22 30.70
N TYR A 289 -3.81 -1.53 30.43
CA TYR A 289 -4.45 -2.55 31.25
C TYR A 289 -3.85 -2.65 32.66
N LEU A 290 -2.52 -2.67 32.79
CA LEU A 290 -1.84 -2.72 34.10
C LEU A 290 -2.26 -1.56 35.01
N LEU A 291 -2.46 -0.36 34.46
CA LEU A 291 -2.94 0.81 35.20
C LEU A 291 -4.36 0.66 35.75
N THR A 292 -5.14 -0.32 35.27
CA THR A 292 -6.51 -0.58 35.73
C THR A 292 -6.63 -1.75 36.71
N ASP A 293 -5.70 -2.71 36.66
CA ASP A 293 -5.74 -3.92 37.48
C ASP A 293 -5.05 -3.70 38.85
N LYS A 294 -5.84 -3.72 39.93
CA LYS A 294 -5.35 -3.43 41.28
C LYS A 294 -4.50 -4.55 41.87
N ASP A 295 -4.75 -5.80 41.50
CA ASP A 295 -4.01 -6.95 42.04
C ASP A 295 -2.60 -6.93 41.45
N MET A 296 -2.49 -6.73 40.14
CA MET A 296 -1.20 -6.64 39.44
C MET A 296 -0.39 -5.41 39.90
N GLN A 297 -1.05 -4.28 40.12
CA GLN A 297 -0.39 -3.11 40.71
C GLN A 297 0.13 -3.36 42.12
N MET A 298 -0.57 -4.15 42.93
CA MET A 298 -0.13 -4.50 44.29
C MET A 298 1.06 -5.46 44.26
N GLU A 299 1.10 -6.39 43.30
CA GLU A 299 2.23 -7.28 43.08
C GLU A 299 3.50 -6.48 42.75
N VAL A 300 3.38 -5.53 41.81
CA VAL A 300 4.48 -4.64 41.43
C VAL A 300 4.87 -3.69 42.58
N ASP A 301 3.91 -3.18 43.35
CA ASP A 301 4.16 -2.34 44.53
C ASP A 301 4.98 -3.07 45.60
N THR A 302 4.70 -4.35 45.81
CA THR A 302 5.42 -5.20 46.76
C THR A 302 6.87 -5.39 46.34
N LEU A 303 7.11 -5.66 45.05
CA LEU A 303 8.46 -5.77 44.50
C LEU A 303 9.20 -4.43 44.57
N ALA A 304 8.53 -3.33 44.19
CA ALA A 304 9.11 -1.98 44.26
C ALA A 304 9.52 -1.59 45.69
N THR A 305 8.68 -1.90 46.68
CA THR A 305 8.97 -1.69 48.11
C THR A 305 10.16 -2.51 48.57
N THR A 306 10.27 -3.74 48.07
CA THR A 306 11.40 -4.61 48.41
C THR A 306 12.70 -4.07 47.83
N LEU A 307 12.68 -3.63 46.56
CA LEU A 307 13.84 -3.04 45.89
C LEU A 307 14.25 -1.71 46.54
N SER A 308 13.30 -0.82 46.85
CA SER A 308 13.58 0.45 47.51
C SER A 308 14.09 0.29 48.95
N ALA A 309 13.69 -0.78 49.64
CA ALA A 309 14.23 -1.10 50.96
C ALA A 309 15.71 -1.51 50.92
N VAL A 310 16.16 -2.19 49.85
CA VAL A 310 17.58 -2.55 49.65
C VAL A 310 18.46 -1.29 49.54
N PHE A 311 17.92 -0.26 48.91
CA PHE A 311 18.53 1.05 48.71
C PHE A 311 18.51 1.96 49.95
N LEU A 312 17.78 1.59 51.02
CA LEU A 312 17.51 2.51 52.13
C LEU A 312 16.89 3.86 51.67
N SER A 313 16.32 3.90 50.47
CA SER A 313 15.65 5.06 49.89
C SER A 313 14.21 4.73 49.52
N PRO A 314 13.27 4.85 50.48
CA PRO A 314 11.84 4.68 50.21
C PRO A 314 11.30 5.68 49.18
N GLU A 315 11.99 6.81 48.98
CA GLU A 315 11.58 7.90 48.10
C GLU A 315 11.63 7.52 46.62
N ILE A 316 12.52 6.61 46.20
CA ILE A 316 12.58 6.07 44.82
C ILE A 316 11.47 5.02 44.57
N GLY A 317 10.87 4.46 45.62
CA GLY A 317 9.87 3.38 45.52
C GLY A 317 8.77 3.60 44.46
N PRO A 318 8.12 4.77 44.39
CA PRO A 318 7.12 5.07 43.36
C PRO A 318 7.67 5.04 41.92
N VAL A 319 8.90 5.51 41.70
CA VAL A 319 9.53 5.52 40.37
C VAL A 319 9.93 4.10 39.96
N ILE A 320 10.43 3.29 40.91
CA ILE A 320 10.70 1.85 40.68
C ILE A 320 9.41 1.12 40.32
N LYS A 321 8.31 1.37 41.04
CA LYS A 321 7.00 0.77 40.74
C LYS A 321 6.56 1.09 39.33
N HIS A 322 6.68 2.35 38.93
CA HIS A 322 6.30 2.78 37.58
C HIS A 322 7.19 2.09 36.53
N ALA A 323 8.51 2.10 36.72
CA ALA A 323 9.44 1.40 35.83
C ALA A 323 9.12 -0.09 35.70
N LEU A 324 8.74 -0.76 36.80
CA LEU A 324 8.35 -2.18 36.79
C LEU A 324 7.05 -2.44 36.01
N LEU A 325 6.06 -1.54 36.07
CA LEU A 325 4.84 -1.65 35.27
C LEU A 325 5.15 -1.55 33.77
N LEU A 326 5.98 -0.58 33.38
CA LEU A 326 6.41 -0.39 32.00
C LEU A 326 7.22 -1.61 31.50
N ALA A 327 8.15 -2.08 32.32
CA ALA A 327 8.92 -3.30 32.10
C ALA A 327 8.02 -4.53 31.86
N TRP A 328 6.98 -4.70 32.69
CA TRP A 328 6.07 -5.83 32.58
C TRP A 328 5.20 -5.73 31.31
N ALA A 329 4.70 -4.54 30.99
CA ALA A 329 3.99 -4.28 29.74
C ALA A 329 4.88 -4.55 28.50
N TYR A 330 6.17 -4.19 28.57
CA TYR A 330 7.13 -4.47 27.51
C TYR A 330 7.31 -5.98 27.31
N GLY A 331 7.52 -6.74 28.39
CA GLY A 331 7.62 -8.19 28.33
C GLY A 331 6.37 -8.85 27.73
N GLU A 332 5.18 -8.48 28.18
CA GLU A 332 3.91 -9.01 27.64
C GLU A 332 3.75 -8.66 26.15
N SER A 333 4.23 -7.49 25.72
CA SER A 333 4.19 -7.09 24.31
C SER A 333 5.09 -7.93 23.41
N LEU A 334 6.21 -8.42 23.94
CA LEU A 334 7.06 -9.36 23.21
C LEU A 334 6.39 -10.75 23.10
N THR A 335 5.73 -11.20 24.17
CA THR A 335 4.89 -12.41 24.14
C THR A 335 3.79 -12.28 23.07
N ASP A 336 3.13 -11.13 22.99
CA ASP A 336 2.11 -10.85 21.98
C ASP A 336 2.69 -10.92 20.56
N VAL A 337 3.85 -10.30 20.30
CA VAL A 337 4.51 -10.36 18.98
C VAL A 337 4.87 -11.80 18.61
N LYS A 338 5.43 -12.58 19.54
CA LYS A 338 5.75 -13.99 19.31
C LYS A 338 4.50 -14.81 18.96
N THR A 339 3.41 -14.56 19.70
CA THR A 339 2.10 -15.20 19.47
C THR A 339 1.55 -14.88 18.08
N LEU A 340 1.65 -13.61 17.64
CA LEU A 340 1.22 -13.19 16.31
C LEU A 340 2.04 -13.82 15.19
N LEU A 341 3.37 -13.92 15.36
CA LEU A 341 4.24 -14.61 14.39
C LEU A 341 4.00 -16.12 14.33
N ALA A 342 3.49 -16.72 15.42
CA ALA A 342 3.04 -18.12 15.43
C ALA A 342 1.70 -18.32 14.69
N GLY A 343 1.11 -17.25 14.15
CA GLY A 343 -0.17 -17.29 13.43
C GLY A 343 -1.40 -17.23 14.33
N LYS A 344 -1.21 -17.07 15.65
CA LYS A 344 -2.28 -16.94 16.63
C LYS A 344 -2.78 -15.50 16.72
N LYS A 345 -3.94 -15.32 17.34
CA LYS A 345 -4.51 -14.00 17.62
C LYS A 345 -4.12 -13.52 19.01
N VAL A 346 -4.17 -12.20 19.18
CA VAL A 346 -3.97 -11.54 20.47
C VAL A 346 -5.17 -10.64 20.77
N PRO A 347 -5.79 -10.72 21.96
CA PRO A 347 -6.91 -9.86 22.34
C PRO A 347 -6.63 -8.38 22.15
N ALA A 348 -7.60 -7.64 21.60
CA ALA A 348 -7.44 -6.22 21.33
C ALA A 348 -7.10 -5.44 22.61
N VAL A 349 -7.81 -5.74 23.71
CA VAL A 349 -7.54 -5.28 25.08
C VAL A 349 -7.30 -6.50 25.96
N LYS A 350 -6.35 -6.39 26.90
CA LYS A 350 -6.03 -7.49 27.83
C LYS A 350 -7.06 -7.59 28.95
N SER A 351 -7.16 -8.79 29.50
CA SER A 351 -7.78 -9.17 30.77
C SER A 351 -6.81 -10.06 31.56
N LYS A 352 -7.14 -10.31 32.83
CA LYS A 352 -6.37 -11.17 33.74
C LYS A 352 -6.19 -12.59 33.19
N GLU A 353 -7.19 -13.11 32.48
CA GLU A 353 -7.16 -14.45 31.88
C GLU A 353 -6.26 -14.52 30.63
N SER A 354 -6.19 -13.42 29.88
CA SER A 354 -5.41 -13.31 28.63
C SER A 354 -3.97 -12.84 28.83
N TRP A 355 -3.61 -12.46 30.06
CA TRP A 355 -2.26 -12.06 30.43
C TRP A 355 -1.38 -13.29 30.56
N ASN A 356 -0.23 -13.29 29.87
CA ASN A 356 0.60 -14.50 29.76
C ASN A 356 1.84 -14.46 30.66
N LEU A 357 2.52 -13.31 30.71
CA LEU A 357 3.78 -13.17 31.42
C LEU A 357 3.52 -12.85 32.89
N THR A 358 3.88 -13.73 33.82
CA THR A 358 3.85 -13.39 35.26
C THR A 358 5.01 -12.45 35.62
N LEU A 359 4.98 -11.81 36.79
CA LEU A 359 6.11 -10.98 37.25
C LEU A 359 7.38 -11.83 37.48
N ASP A 360 7.23 -13.04 38.00
CA ASP A 360 8.32 -14.03 38.06
C ASP A 360 8.81 -14.42 36.66
N GLY A 361 7.90 -14.56 35.70
CA GLY A 361 8.26 -14.82 34.30
C GLY A 361 9.04 -13.67 33.66
N LEU A 362 8.79 -12.42 34.08
CA LEU A 362 9.57 -11.26 33.66
C LEU A 362 11.02 -11.33 34.19
N LEU A 363 11.19 -11.74 35.45
CA LEU A 363 12.49 -12.00 36.07
C LEU A 363 13.24 -13.16 35.40
N GLU A 364 12.52 -14.21 35.00
CA GLU A 364 13.10 -15.33 34.26
C GLU A 364 13.46 -14.96 32.82
N LEU A 365 12.65 -14.14 32.16
CA LEU A 365 12.95 -13.61 30.82
C LEU A 365 14.27 -12.82 30.84
N ALA A 366 14.41 -11.93 31.81
CA ALA A 366 15.64 -11.21 32.11
C ALA A 366 16.88 -12.13 32.16
N LYS A 367 16.79 -13.26 32.87
CA LYS A 367 17.89 -14.22 33.05
C LYS A 367 18.11 -15.15 31.86
N ASN A 368 17.05 -15.75 31.34
CA ASN A 368 17.08 -16.85 30.37
C ASN A 368 16.89 -16.40 28.92
N ARG A 369 16.53 -15.13 28.70
CA ARG A 369 16.32 -14.51 27.38
C ARG A 369 15.31 -15.27 26.51
N SER A 370 14.34 -15.92 27.14
CA SER A 370 13.32 -16.73 26.49
C SER A 370 11.94 -16.21 26.87
N ILE A 371 11.14 -15.91 25.85
CA ILE A 371 9.79 -15.38 26.01
C ILE A 371 8.80 -16.50 25.76
N PRO A 372 7.82 -16.73 26.65
CA PRO A 372 6.79 -17.72 26.40
C PRO A 372 5.97 -17.32 25.18
N GLU A 373 5.49 -18.31 24.44
CA GLU A 373 4.41 -18.05 23.48
C GLU A 373 3.09 -17.91 24.26
N GLY A 374 2.26 -16.95 23.89
CA GLY A 374 0.98 -16.72 24.54
C GLY A 374 -0.03 -17.84 24.27
N LYS A 375 -1.03 -17.92 25.15
CA LYS A 375 -2.17 -18.83 24.96
C LYS A 375 -2.96 -18.42 23.73
N GLU A 376 -3.41 -19.41 22.97
CA GLU A 376 -4.28 -19.19 21.82
C GLU A 376 -5.64 -18.67 22.28
N THR A 377 -6.14 -17.63 21.60
CA THR A 377 -7.47 -17.04 21.85
C THR A 377 -8.28 -17.03 20.55
N GLU A 378 -9.58 -17.33 20.65
CA GLU A 378 -10.49 -17.26 19.48
C GLU A 378 -10.75 -15.81 19.04
N GLU A 379 -10.82 -14.92 20.04
CA GLU A 379 -11.04 -13.48 19.89
C GLU A 379 -9.71 -12.71 19.83
N GLY A 380 -9.74 -11.53 19.21
CA GLY A 380 -8.60 -10.63 19.10
C GLY A 380 -8.16 -10.35 17.67
N ASN A 381 -7.01 -9.69 17.55
CA ASN A 381 -6.42 -9.27 16.29
C ASN A 381 -5.36 -10.27 15.83
N SER A 382 -5.37 -10.63 14.55
CA SER A 382 -4.32 -11.40 13.89
C SER A 382 -3.13 -10.51 13.48
N TYR A 383 -2.01 -11.14 13.12
CA TYR A 383 -0.85 -10.44 12.54
C TYR A 383 -1.25 -9.58 11.33
N GLU A 384 -2.09 -10.13 10.44
CA GLU A 384 -2.60 -9.41 9.26
C GLU A 384 -3.43 -8.18 9.62
N GLN A 385 -4.22 -8.24 10.70
CA GLN A 385 -4.98 -7.07 11.18
C GLN A 385 -4.07 -5.97 11.73
N TYR A 386 -2.93 -6.32 12.35
CA TYR A 386 -1.92 -5.33 12.71
C TYR A 386 -1.24 -4.70 11.49
N LEU A 387 -1.01 -5.48 10.41
CA LEU A 387 -0.55 -4.91 9.14
C LEU A 387 -1.58 -3.91 8.59
N GLN A 388 -2.86 -4.26 8.59
CA GLN A 388 -3.95 -3.37 8.16
C GLN A 388 -3.99 -2.06 8.96
N MET A 389 -3.84 -2.14 10.29
CA MET A 389 -3.73 -0.96 11.15
C MET A 389 -2.60 -0.02 10.67
N MET A 390 -1.42 -0.58 10.42
CA MET A 390 -0.26 0.21 10.00
C MET A 390 -0.40 0.78 8.59
N LEU A 391 -1.05 0.06 7.66
CA LEU A 391 -1.31 0.56 6.31
C LEU A 391 -2.24 1.77 6.30
N VAL A 392 -3.28 1.77 7.15
CA VAL A 392 -4.20 2.93 7.30
C VAL A 392 -3.46 4.21 7.72
N LEU A 393 -2.37 4.06 8.47
CA LEU A 393 -1.56 5.18 8.98
C LEU A 393 -0.49 5.65 7.97
N LYS A 394 -0.31 4.95 6.85
CA LYS A 394 0.66 5.29 5.79
C LYS A 394 0.01 6.12 4.68
N SER A 395 0.83 6.90 3.98
CA SER A 395 0.36 7.67 2.82
C SER A 395 0.05 6.73 1.65
N LYS A 396 -1.01 7.03 0.89
CA LYS A 396 -1.42 6.19 -0.25
C LYS A 396 -0.38 6.26 -1.37
N GLU A 397 0.26 7.41 -1.55
CA GLU A 397 1.28 7.67 -2.54
C GLU A 397 2.53 6.81 -2.28
N GLU A 398 3.02 6.76 -1.02
CA GLU A 398 4.14 5.90 -0.61
C GLU A 398 3.80 4.42 -0.82
N LEU A 399 2.61 3.99 -0.39
CA LEU A 399 2.17 2.60 -0.56
C LEU A 399 1.98 2.23 -2.04
N SER A 400 1.49 3.15 -2.87
CA SER A 400 1.29 2.92 -4.31
C SER A 400 2.63 2.70 -5.02
N MET A 401 3.63 3.52 -4.73
CA MET A 401 4.95 3.38 -5.32
C MET A 401 5.66 2.11 -4.84
N ARG A 402 5.56 1.76 -3.56
CA ARG A 402 6.11 0.49 -3.05
C ARG A 402 5.39 -0.73 -3.58
N ALA A 403 4.08 -0.65 -3.79
CA ALA A 403 3.35 -1.72 -4.46
C ALA A 403 3.80 -1.88 -5.91
N LEU A 404 4.05 -0.77 -6.63
CA LEU A 404 4.62 -0.81 -7.98
C LEU A 404 6.06 -1.37 -7.99
N ASP A 405 6.86 -1.15 -6.95
CA ASP A 405 8.15 -1.85 -6.77
C ASP A 405 7.96 -3.36 -6.79
N LEU A 406 7.07 -3.86 -5.92
CA LEU A 406 6.80 -5.29 -5.80
C LEU A 406 6.20 -5.87 -7.08
N VAL A 407 5.28 -5.16 -7.73
CA VAL A 407 4.70 -5.56 -9.02
C VAL A 407 5.79 -5.73 -10.07
N GLU A 408 6.65 -4.71 -10.26
CA GLU A 408 7.74 -4.77 -11.23
C GLU A 408 8.71 -5.91 -10.89
N MET A 409 9.17 -6.02 -9.64
CA MET A 409 10.13 -7.04 -9.26
C MET A 409 9.58 -8.46 -9.39
N ASN A 410 8.31 -8.67 -9.02
CA ASN A 410 7.64 -9.97 -9.11
C ASN A 410 7.40 -10.40 -10.56
N LEU A 411 7.00 -9.48 -11.44
CA LEU A 411 6.84 -9.81 -12.86
C LEU A 411 8.19 -10.10 -13.50
N ARG A 412 9.21 -9.26 -13.23
CA ARG A 412 10.55 -9.42 -13.82
C ARG A 412 11.26 -10.68 -13.36
N SER A 413 11.29 -10.93 -12.06
CA SER A 413 12.08 -12.02 -11.46
C SER A 413 11.23 -13.24 -11.14
N GLY A 414 10.03 -13.04 -10.58
CA GLY A 414 9.15 -14.13 -10.19
C GLY A 414 8.40 -14.79 -11.36
N MET A 415 8.27 -14.12 -12.50
CA MET A 415 7.63 -14.65 -13.72
C MET A 415 8.49 -14.50 -14.98
N GLU A 416 9.79 -14.21 -14.81
CA GLU A 416 10.76 -14.13 -15.91
C GLU A 416 10.44 -13.08 -17.00
N LYS A 417 9.60 -12.08 -16.71
CA LYS A 417 9.31 -10.97 -17.63
C LYS A 417 10.39 -9.88 -17.55
N THR A 418 11.62 -10.23 -17.91
CA THR A 418 12.82 -9.37 -17.76
C THR A 418 12.75 -8.04 -18.53
N PHE A 419 11.80 -7.88 -19.44
CA PHE A 419 11.51 -6.64 -20.15
C PHE A 419 10.65 -5.66 -19.35
N PHE A 420 9.83 -6.16 -18.41
CA PHE A 420 8.77 -5.38 -17.77
C PHE A 420 9.30 -4.19 -16.98
N ARG A 421 8.69 -3.02 -17.17
CA ARG A 421 8.98 -1.78 -16.44
C ARG A 421 7.66 -1.08 -16.11
N ALA A 422 7.40 -0.82 -14.83
CA ALA A 422 6.16 -0.15 -14.41
C ALA A 422 6.03 1.26 -15.00
N ASP A 423 7.16 1.97 -15.18
CA ASP A 423 7.22 3.29 -15.82
C ASP A 423 7.20 3.24 -17.37
N ALA A 424 7.06 2.05 -17.96
CA ALA A 424 6.74 1.87 -19.38
C ALA A 424 5.30 1.37 -19.59
N CYS A 425 4.54 1.16 -18.51
CA CYS A 425 3.16 0.71 -18.59
C CYS A 425 2.22 1.90 -18.83
N VAL A 426 1.62 1.94 -20.01
CA VAL A 426 0.73 3.02 -20.45
C VAL A 426 -0.70 2.68 -20.06
N SER A 427 -1.32 3.57 -19.29
CA SER A 427 -2.68 3.42 -18.77
C SER A 427 -3.71 4.29 -19.50
N GLY A 428 -3.23 5.25 -20.31
CA GLY A 428 -4.08 6.09 -21.14
C GLY A 428 -3.25 6.99 -22.05
N ALA A 429 -3.85 7.38 -23.17
CA ALA A 429 -3.25 8.29 -24.13
C ALA A 429 -4.33 9.08 -24.88
N ASP A 430 -3.96 10.28 -25.33
CA ASP A 430 -4.75 11.10 -26.24
C ASP A 430 -4.01 11.21 -27.58
N PHE A 431 -4.72 10.98 -28.67
CA PHE A 431 -4.17 10.90 -30.01
C PHE A 431 -4.77 12.00 -30.89
N ASP A 432 -3.92 12.89 -31.39
CA ASP A 432 -4.29 13.83 -32.43
C ASP A 432 -4.15 13.15 -33.79
N MET A 433 -5.26 13.10 -34.53
CA MET A 433 -5.36 12.34 -35.78
C MET A 433 -5.76 13.24 -36.94
N THR A 434 -5.00 13.16 -38.03
CA THR A 434 -5.26 13.87 -39.28
C THR A 434 -5.43 12.88 -40.42
N CYS A 435 -6.51 13.02 -41.18
CA CYS A 435 -6.72 12.27 -42.41
C CYS A 435 -7.15 13.18 -43.56
N TYR A 436 -6.83 12.75 -44.77
CA TYR A 436 -7.17 13.46 -46.00
C TYR A 436 -8.32 12.76 -46.70
N LEU A 437 -9.44 13.47 -46.85
CA LEU A 437 -10.61 13.00 -47.58
C LEU A 437 -10.55 13.47 -49.03
N ARG A 438 -11.53 13.04 -49.83
CA ARG A 438 -11.65 13.47 -51.24
C ARG A 438 -11.65 15.01 -51.33
N ARG A 439 -11.16 15.52 -52.47
CA ARG A 439 -11.08 16.97 -52.78
C ARG A 439 -10.15 17.75 -51.85
N GLY A 440 -9.19 17.10 -51.20
CA GLY A 440 -8.18 17.76 -50.36
C GLY A 440 -8.70 18.25 -49.00
N ILE A 441 -9.84 17.74 -48.54
CA ILE A 441 -10.39 18.07 -47.23
C ILE A 441 -9.49 17.43 -46.16
N ARG A 442 -8.82 18.27 -45.37
CA ARG A 442 -8.10 17.86 -44.15
C ARG A 442 -9.12 17.73 -43.02
N TYR A 443 -9.24 16.53 -42.44
CA TYR A 443 -10.09 16.26 -41.29
C TYR A 443 -9.22 15.93 -40.08
N GLN A 444 -9.37 16.72 -39.01
CA GLN A 444 -8.66 16.57 -37.75
C GLN A 444 -9.63 16.29 -36.61
N TYR A 445 -9.25 15.38 -35.73
CA TYR A 445 -10.00 14.97 -34.55
C TYR A 445 -9.04 14.35 -33.54
N HIS A 446 -9.49 14.21 -32.29
CA HIS A 446 -8.75 13.52 -31.25
C HIS A 446 -9.50 12.28 -30.75
N ILE A 447 -8.75 11.30 -30.28
CA ILE A 447 -9.26 10.10 -29.59
C ILE A 447 -8.51 9.95 -28.28
N LEU A 448 -9.25 10.10 -27.17
CA LEU A 448 -8.76 9.82 -25.83
C LEU A 448 -9.13 8.38 -25.43
N TYR A 449 -8.14 7.62 -24.98
CA TYR A 449 -8.34 6.32 -24.35
C TYR A 449 -7.84 6.31 -22.91
N GLN A 450 -8.65 5.78 -22.00
CA GLN A 450 -8.30 5.49 -20.62
C GLN A 450 -9.04 4.23 -20.17
N TYR A 451 -8.36 3.32 -19.49
CA TYR A 451 -9.02 2.17 -18.88
C TYR A 451 -10.05 2.64 -17.85
N GLN A 452 -11.25 2.06 -17.88
CA GLN A 452 -12.36 2.52 -17.05
C GLN A 452 -12.36 1.92 -15.66
#